data_AF-A0A7V9MI10-F1
#
_entry.id   AF-A0A7V9MI10-F1
#
_cell.length_a   1.000
_cell.length_b   1.000
_cell.length_c   1.000
_cell.angle_alpha   90.00
_cell.angle_beta   90.00
_cell.angle_gamma   90.00
#
_symmetry.space_group_name_H-M   'P 1'
#
loop_
_entity.id
_entity.type
_entity.pdbx_description
1 polymer ?
#
loop_
_entity_poly.entity_id
_entity_poly.type
_entity_poly.pdbx_seq_one_letter_code
_entity_poly.pdbx_strand_id
1 'polypeptide(L)' 'MRKLPLIAAALSLTLVGGAAAGAYAWDASRDDLIARGVSAGEVDIGGTRAADARALLQA' A
#
# COMPACT_ATOMS: atom_id res chain seq x y z
N MET A 1 -34.83 3.17 -22.36
CA MET A 1 -34.55 3.47 -20.93
C MET A 1 -33.95 2.29 -20.13
N ARG A 2 -33.79 1.08 -20.69
CA ARG A 2 -33.25 -0.12 -19.97
C ARG A 2 -31.74 -0.10 -19.66
N LYS A 3 -30.98 0.84 -20.23
CA LYS A 3 -29.51 0.91 -20.06
C LYS A 3 -29.08 1.67 -18.80
N LEU A 4 -29.97 2.53 -18.28
CA LEU A 4 -29.76 3.33 -17.08
C LEU A 4 -29.42 2.48 -15.83
N PRO A 5 -30.14 1.38 -15.52
CA PRO A 5 -29.77 0.52 -14.39
C PRO A 5 -28.43 -0.18 -14.58
N LEU A 6 -28.08 -0.57 -15.82
CA LEU A 6 -26.78 -1.18 -16.12
C LEU A 6 -25.63 -0.18 -15.94
N ILE A 7 -25.82 1.06 -16.40
CA ILE A 7 -24.84 2.14 -16.21
C ILE A 7 -24.67 2.44 -14.72
N ALA A 8 -25.77 2.56 -13.98
CA ALA A 8 -25.73 2.81 -12.53
C ALA A 8 -25.02 1.68 -11.77
N ALA A 9 -25.29 0.41 -12.13
CA ALA A 9 -24.62 -0.75 -11.54
C ALA A 9 -23.13 -0.76 -11.85
N ALA A 10 -22.74 -0.50 -13.10
CA ALA A 10 -21.33 -0.42 -13.50
C ALA A 10 -20.60 0.69 -12.73
N LEU A 11 -21.19 1.89 -12.64
CA LEU A 11 -20.61 3.01 -11.89
C LEU A 11 -20.40 2.65 -10.41
N SER A 12 -21.41 2.03 -9.81
CA SER A 12 -21.38 1.62 -8.40
C SER A 12 -20.25 0.60 -8.15
N LEU A 13 -20.11 -0.38 -9.05
CA LEU A 13 -19.03 -1.37 -8.96
C LEU A 13 -17.64 -0.72 -9.10
N THR A 14 -17.47 0.21 -10.04
CA THR A 14 -16.21 0.92 -10.21
C THR A 14 -15.87 1.76 -8.97
N LEU A 15 -16.85 2.43 -8.37
CA LEU A 15 -16.62 3.25 -7.19
C LEU A 15 -16.18 2.41 -5.98
N VAL A 16 -16.89 1.30 -5.73
CA VAL A 16 -16.59 0.38 -4.62
C VAL A 16 -15.25 -0.33 -4.86
N GLY A 17 -15.03 -0.84 -6.07
CA GLY A 17 -13.78 -1.52 -6.44
C GLY A 17 -12.58 -0.59 -6.37
N GLY A 18 -12.72 0.65 -6.86
CA GLY A 18 -11.68 1.68 -6.79
C GLY A 18 -11.35 2.08 -5.35
N ALA A 19 -12.36 2.24 -4.50
CA ALA A 19 -12.15 2.53 -3.08
C ALA A 19 -11.43 1.39 -2.34
N ALA A 20 -11.85 0.14 -2.57
CA ALA A 20 -11.21 -1.03 -1.97
C ALA A 20 -9.76 -1.22 -2.43
N ALA A 21 -9.51 -1.09 -3.74
CA ALA A 21 -8.16 -1.17 -4.30
C ALA A 21 -7.27 -0.03 -3.79
N GLY A 22 -7.80 1.19 -3.69
CA GLY A 22 -7.08 2.34 -3.14
C GLY A 22 -6.73 2.17 -1.67
N ALA A 23 -7.67 1.69 -0.86
CA ALA A 23 -7.45 1.39 0.56
C ALA A 23 -6.38 0.30 0.74
N TYR A 24 -6.48 -0.80 -0.02
CA TYR A 24 -5.48 -1.88 0.02
C TYR A 24 -4.09 -1.40 -0.40
N ALA A 25 -3.98 -0.65 -1.49
CA ALA A 25 -2.70 -0.12 -1.95
C ALA A 25 -2.09 0.86 -0.93
N TRP A 26 -2.93 1.67 -0.29
CA TRP A 26 -2.49 2.60 0.75
C TRP A 26 -1.97 1.89 2.00
N ASP A 27 -2.66 0.85 2.44
CA ASP A 27 -2.30 0.01 3.59
C ASP A 27 -1.04 -0.82 3.31
N ALA A 28 -1.00 -1.53 2.19
CA ALA A 28 0.16 -2.28 1.74
C ALA A 28 1.41 -1.41 1.55
N SER A 29 1.26 -0.13 1.20
CA SER A 29 2.39 0.80 1.10
C SER A 29 3.01 1.17 2.47
N ARG A 30 2.30 0.91 3.57
CA ARG A 30 2.62 1.28 4.94
C ARG A 30 2.95 0.10 5.85
N ASP A 31 2.46 -1.10 5.54
CA ASP A 31 2.70 -2.30 6.34
C ASP A 31 4.17 -2.71 6.42
N ASP A 32 4.98 -2.33 5.43
CA ASP A 32 6.36 -2.78 5.32
C ASP A 32 7.40 -1.71 5.75
N LEU A 33 6.97 -0.72 6.54
CA LEU A 33 7.84 0.34 7.08
C LEU A 33 8.41 -0.04 8.44
N ILE A 34 9.73 0.04 8.57
CA ILE A 34 10.42 -0.11 9.85
C ILE A 34 10.23 1.18 10.65
N ALA A 35 9.87 1.03 11.93
CA ALA A 35 9.71 2.18 12.82
C ALA A 35 10.99 3.03 12.88
N ARG A 36 10.83 4.36 13.03
CA ARG A 36 11.98 5.26 13.18
C ARG A 36 12.76 4.94 14.46
N GLY A 37 14.08 5.09 14.40
CA GLY A 37 14.97 4.82 15.53
C GLY A 37 15.31 3.34 15.73
N VAL A 38 14.98 2.48 14.76
CA VAL A 38 15.42 1.07 14.74
C VAL A 38 16.73 0.98 13.98
N SER A 39 17.76 0.46 14.64
CA SER A 39 19.05 0.13 14.03
C SER A 39 19.34 -1.36 14.12
N ALA A 40 20.14 -1.86 13.19
CA ALA A 40 20.72 -3.19 13.23
C ALA A 40 22.24 -3.05 13.29
N GLY A 41 22.81 -3.26 14.48
CA GLY A 41 24.21 -2.92 14.75
C GLY A 41 24.43 -1.41 14.65
N GLU A 42 25.37 -1.00 13.80
CA GLU A 42 25.68 0.41 13.53
C GLU A 42 24.89 1.01 12.35
N VAL A 43 24.05 0.21 11.67
CA VAL A 43 23.28 0.65 10.51
C VAL A 43 21.88 1.09 10.93
N ASP A 44 21.55 2.36 10.69
CA ASP A 44 20.19 2.90 10.88
C ASP A 44 19.29 2.45 9.72
N ILE A 45 18.26 1.69 10.05
CA ILE A 45 17.25 1.18 9.09
C ILE A 45 15.87 1.77 9.38
N GLY A 46 15.76 2.68 10.35
CA GLY A 46 14.51 3.27 10.76
C GLY A 46 13.89 4.12 9.65
N GLY A 47 12.58 3.95 9.42
CA GLY A 47 11.86 4.66 8.37
C GLY A 47 12.06 4.11 6.95
N THR A 48 12.89 3.06 6.78
CA THR A 48 13.04 2.36 5.51
C THR A 48 12.01 1.25 5.36
N ARG A 49 11.82 0.77 4.12
CA ARG A 49 11.07 -0.47 3.91
C ARG A 49 11.94 -1.69 4.15
N ALA A 50 11.34 -2.82 4.51
CA ALA A 50 12.07 -4.06 4.78
C ALA A 50 12.99 -4.51 3.62
N ALA A 51 12.57 -4.31 2.38
CA ALA A 51 13.40 -4.60 1.19
C ALA A 51 14.65 -3.70 1.12
N ASP A 52 14.50 -2.41 1.37
CA ASP A 52 15.61 -1.44 1.36
C ASP A 52 16.57 -1.70 2.52
N ALA A 53 16.05 -1.98 3.71
CA ALA A 53 16.84 -2.38 4.87
C ALA A 53 17.67 -3.65 4.61
N ARG A 54 17.08 -4.66 3.94
CA ARG A 54 17.83 -5.87 3.55
C ARG A 54 18.97 -5.54 2.61
N ALA A 55 18.76 -4.66 1.64
CA ALA A 55 19.82 -4.22 0.73
C ALA A 55 20.94 -3.48 1.49
N LEU A 56 20.61 -2.63 2.46
CA LEU A 56 21.59 -1.93 3.30
C LEU A 56 22.44 -2.89 4.15
N LEU A 57 21.83 -3.96 4.68
CA LEU A 57 22.51 -4.93 5.54
C LEU A 57 23.34 -5.96 4.78
N GLN A 58 23.13 -6.08 3.47
CA GLN A 58 23.84 -7.01 2.60
C GLN A 58 24.95 -6.34 1.77
N ALA A 59 25.04 -5.01 1.81
CA ALA A 59 26.11 -4.21 1.21
C ALA A 59 27.36 -4.24 2.09
#